data_AF-A0A2W7CG03-F1
#
_entry.id   AF-A0A2W7CG03-F1
#
_cell.length_a   1.000
_cell.length_b   1.000
_cell.length_c   1.000
_cell.angle_alpha   90.00
_cell.angle_beta   90.00
_cell.angle_gamma   90.00
#
_symmetry.space_group_name_H-M   'P 1'
#
loop_
_entity.id
_entity.type
_entity.pdbx_description
1 polymer ?
#
loop_
_entity_poly.entity_id
_entity_poly.type
_entity_poly.pdbx_seq_one_letter_code
_entity_poly.pdbx_strand_id
1 'polypeptide(L)'
;MRQLFPSILRPLPLLTALVGGSLLGGGLVMPLPAQALGEEAIVNKLEQVPVFIILNSDGQPLTAAAEVNDQEVKVPVVFIDGEAADEFLNRAREEDPSAEVALVDLGTLYQETVLNSEAQVPLLYLPIGDELDAALQVQPNFQGVPLFIARQGADGPYLTINQDGQASLPMFFSRNDLQTLLNRYQESNAEAASDIVVQVLSLEWLLSTMANSDDPALDAQLEQVRLFPSTEVLNFIRSQQPE
;
A
#
# COMPACT_ATOMS: atom_id res chain seq x y z
N MET A 1 -44.79 44.30 -17.63
CA MET A 1 -46.05 43.66 -18.06
C MET A 1 -45.76 42.83 -19.31
N ARG A 2 -46.07 41.53 -19.25
CA ARG A 2 -46.01 40.56 -20.36
C ARG A 2 -46.82 41.04 -21.57
N GLN A 3 -46.31 40.84 -22.80
CA GLN A 3 -46.97 40.23 -23.98
C GLN A 3 -45.84 39.83 -24.96
N LEU A 4 -45.51 38.55 -25.14
CA LEU A 4 -46.07 37.59 -26.11
C LEU A 4 -46.14 38.14 -27.54
N PHE A 5 -45.16 37.76 -28.37
CA PHE A 5 -45.27 37.79 -29.83
C PHE A 5 -45.21 36.34 -30.38
N PRO A 6 -46.13 35.97 -31.29
CA PRO A 6 -46.19 34.64 -31.88
C PRO A 6 -45.42 34.52 -33.20
N SER A 7 -45.24 33.26 -33.58
CA SER A 7 -44.53 32.69 -34.73
C SER A 7 -45.07 33.09 -36.11
N ILE A 8 -44.17 33.10 -37.10
CA ILE A 8 -44.51 33.08 -38.54
C ILE A 8 -43.61 32.03 -39.25
N LEU A 9 -44.29 31.00 -39.79
CA LEU A 9 -44.15 30.31 -41.10
C LEU A 9 -42.73 30.21 -41.76
N ARG A 10 -42.27 29.13 -42.42
CA ARG A 10 -42.88 27.98 -43.13
C ARG A 10 -41.73 27.01 -43.61
N PRO A 11 -41.97 25.92 -44.39
CA PRO A 11 -41.34 24.61 -44.22
C PRO A 11 -40.01 24.41 -44.97
N LEU A 12 -39.19 23.49 -44.44
CA LEU A 12 -37.98 22.95 -45.06
C LEU A 12 -38.33 21.78 -46.01
N PRO A 13 -37.87 21.76 -47.26
CA PRO A 13 -37.89 20.55 -48.08
C PRO A 13 -36.76 19.61 -47.68
N LEU A 14 -37.14 18.33 -47.63
CA LEU A 14 -36.33 17.14 -47.43
C LEU A 14 -35.21 17.06 -48.48
N LEU A 15 -33.95 17.10 -48.04
CA LEU A 15 -32.78 16.69 -48.84
C LEU A 15 -32.21 15.42 -48.22
N THR A 16 -32.66 14.29 -48.72
CA THR A 16 -31.95 13.01 -48.61
C THR A 16 -30.64 13.10 -49.37
N ALA A 17 -29.55 13.34 -48.66
CA ALA A 17 -28.20 13.11 -49.15
C ALA A 17 -27.65 11.85 -48.48
N LEU A 18 -27.64 10.76 -49.25
CA LEU A 18 -26.91 9.55 -48.95
C LEU A 18 -25.42 9.85 -49.15
N VAL A 19 -24.65 9.96 -48.08
CA VAL A 19 -23.18 9.93 -48.14
C VAL A 19 -22.74 8.65 -47.46
N GLY A 20 -22.37 7.67 -48.28
CA GLY A 20 -21.53 6.56 -47.87
C GLY A 20 -20.09 7.04 -47.71
N GLY A 21 -19.50 6.77 -46.54
CA GLY A 21 -18.09 6.99 -46.25
C GLY A 21 -17.63 5.93 -45.26
N SER A 22 -16.68 5.10 -45.70
CA SER A 22 -16.16 3.94 -44.98
C SER A 22 -15.17 4.34 -43.87
N LEU A 23 -15.37 3.75 -42.68
CA LEU A 23 -14.37 3.25 -41.73
C LEU A 23 -13.18 4.15 -41.34
N LEU A 24 -13.28 4.77 -40.16
CA LEU A 24 -12.15 4.83 -39.23
C LEU A 24 -12.58 4.07 -37.97
N GLY A 25 -12.01 2.87 -37.82
CA GLY A 25 -12.18 2.05 -36.63
C GLY A 25 -11.57 2.77 -35.43
N GLY A 26 -12.39 3.51 -34.71
CA GLY A 26 -12.15 3.70 -33.28
C GLY A 26 -12.30 2.33 -32.66
N GLY A 27 -11.19 1.71 -32.28
CA GLY A 27 -11.24 0.60 -31.34
C GLY A 27 -12.01 1.13 -30.14
N LEU A 28 -13.19 0.57 -29.89
CA LEU A 28 -13.80 0.67 -28.59
C LEU A 28 -12.79 0.02 -27.65
N VAL A 29 -11.95 0.84 -27.01
CA VAL A 29 -11.24 0.43 -25.79
C VAL A 29 -12.36 0.26 -24.78
N MET A 30 -12.97 -0.93 -24.81
CA MET A 30 -13.82 -1.37 -23.73
C MET A 30 -12.92 -1.30 -22.50
N PRO A 31 -13.27 -0.54 -21.44
CA PRO A 31 -12.51 -0.60 -20.20
C PRO A 31 -12.47 -2.07 -19.81
N LEU A 32 -11.26 -2.62 -19.69
CA LEU A 32 -11.09 -3.96 -19.13
C LEU A 32 -11.80 -3.92 -17.76
N PRO A 33 -12.59 -4.95 -17.42
CA PRO A 33 -13.19 -5.00 -16.10
C PRO A 33 -12.08 -4.87 -15.06
N ALA A 34 -12.25 -3.94 -14.12
CA ALA A 34 -11.36 -3.81 -12.97
C ALA A 34 -11.29 -5.17 -12.29
N GLN A 35 -10.08 -5.69 -12.16
CA GLN A 35 -9.82 -6.86 -11.36
C GLN A 35 -8.81 -6.38 -10.34
N ALA A 36 -9.19 -6.46 -9.06
CA ALA A 36 -8.27 -6.32 -7.95
C ALA A 36 -6.97 -7.09 -8.24
N LEU A 37 -5.86 -6.65 -7.64
CA LEU A 37 -4.59 -7.32 -7.86
C LEU A 37 -4.74 -8.80 -7.51
N GLY A 38 -4.28 -9.67 -8.42
CA GLY A 38 -4.27 -11.10 -8.16
C GLY A 38 -3.48 -11.41 -6.90
N GLU A 39 -3.92 -12.42 -6.14
CA GLU A 39 -3.30 -12.84 -4.87
C GLU A 39 -1.78 -13.00 -4.98
N GLU A 40 -1.29 -13.62 -6.06
CA GLU A 40 0.14 -13.78 -6.34
C GLU A 40 0.88 -12.44 -6.49
N ALA A 41 0.25 -11.44 -7.13
CA ALA A 41 0.83 -10.11 -7.28
C ALA A 41 0.93 -9.38 -5.93
N ILE A 42 -0.04 -9.59 -5.04
CA ILE A 42 0.00 -9.07 -3.66
C ILE A 42 1.15 -9.72 -2.91
N VAL A 43 1.23 -11.06 -2.91
CA VAL A 43 2.29 -11.83 -2.22
C VAL A 43 3.68 -11.39 -2.69
N ASN A 44 3.93 -11.35 -4.00
CA ASN A 44 5.22 -10.95 -4.58
C ASN A 44 5.67 -9.53 -4.15
N LYS A 45 4.72 -8.61 -3.93
CA LYS A 45 5.04 -7.26 -3.43
C LYS A 45 5.49 -7.29 -1.98
N LEU A 46 4.90 -8.17 -1.17
CA LEU A 46 5.15 -8.29 0.26
C LEU A 46 6.37 -9.13 0.61
N GLU A 47 6.82 -10.05 -0.26
CA GLU A 47 8.04 -10.87 -0.06
C GLU A 47 9.31 -10.03 0.19
N GLN A 48 9.34 -8.78 -0.29
CA GLN A 48 10.46 -7.87 -0.06
C GLN A 48 10.47 -7.25 1.34
N VAL A 49 9.43 -7.49 2.16
CA VAL A 49 9.26 -6.89 3.48
C VAL A 49 9.56 -7.93 4.57
N PRO A 50 10.72 -7.83 5.24
CA PRO A 50 10.98 -8.64 6.41
C PRO A 50 10.09 -8.18 7.56
N VAL A 51 9.56 -9.15 8.30
CA VAL A 51 8.79 -8.94 9.52
C VAL A 51 9.21 -9.96 10.57
N PHE A 52 8.89 -9.66 11.82
CA PHE A 52 9.22 -10.51 12.96
C PHE A 52 7.94 -11.01 13.60
N ILE A 53 7.94 -12.29 13.97
CA ILE A 53 6.90 -12.91 14.79
C ILE A 53 7.56 -13.55 16.00
N ILE A 54 6.82 -13.68 17.09
CA ILE A 54 7.30 -14.43 18.26
C ILE A 54 6.62 -15.80 18.22
N LEU A 55 7.42 -16.85 18.21
CA LEU A 55 6.95 -18.23 18.26
C LEU A 55 7.00 -18.74 19.70
N ASN A 56 5.99 -19.49 20.10
CA ASN A 56 5.96 -20.23 21.35
C ASN A 56 6.68 -21.59 21.22
N SER A 57 6.70 -22.38 22.30
CA SER A 57 7.30 -23.71 22.39
C SER A 57 6.80 -24.71 21.34
N ASP A 58 5.58 -24.51 20.84
CA ASP A 58 4.94 -25.36 19.83
C ASP A 58 5.23 -24.87 18.39
N GLY A 59 6.03 -23.82 18.24
CA GLY A 59 6.33 -23.17 16.97
C GLY A 59 5.17 -22.34 16.41
N GLN A 60 4.18 -21.99 17.25
CA GLN A 60 3.03 -21.19 16.83
C GLN A 60 3.25 -19.70 17.13
N PRO A 61 2.79 -18.78 16.25
CA PRO A 61 2.86 -17.35 16.52
C PRO A 61 2.07 -16.95 17.77
N LEU A 62 2.60 -15.99 18.53
CA LEU A 62 1.82 -15.31 19.56
C LEU A 62 0.62 -14.61 18.93
N THR A 63 -0.50 -14.64 19.67
CA THR A 63 -1.76 -14.04 19.23
C THR A 63 -2.24 -13.01 20.24
N ALA A 64 -2.91 -11.97 19.73
CA ALA A 64 -3.67 -11.03 20.52
C ALA A 64 -5.17 -11.29 20.33
N ALA A 65 -5.99 -10.96 21.32
CA ALA A 65 -7.42 -10.90 21.15
C ALA A 65 -7.78 -9.63 20.37
N ALA A 66 -8.55 -9.78 19.30
CA ALA A 66 -9.13 -8.69 18.52
C ALA A 66 -10.63 -8.93 18.34
N GLU A 67 -11.43 -7.88 18.32
CA GLU A 67 -12.84 -8.00 17.98
C GLU A 67 -13.02 -7.87 16.46
N VAL A 68 -13.57 -8.90 15.83
CA VAL A 68 -13.96 -8.91 14.41
C VAL A 68 -15.44 -9.32 14.34
N ASN A 69 -16.29 -8.43 13.82
CA ASN A 69 -17.75 -8.65 13.72
C ASN A 69 -18.42 -9.04 15.06
N ASP A 70 -18.10 -8.32 16.14
CA ASP A 70 -18.58 -8.58 17.51
C ASP A 70 -18.20 -9.96 18.08
N GLN A 71 -17.16 -10.59 17.50
CA GLN A 71 -16.58 -11.84 17.99
C GLN A 71 -15.11 -11.64 18.34
N GLU A 72 -14.69 -12.15 19.51
CA GLU A 72 -13.28 -12.19 19.86
C GLU A 72 -12.58 -13.26 19.01
N VAL A 73 -11.58 -12.81 18.24
CA VAL A 73 -10.74 -13.64 17.39
C VAL A 73 -9.30 -13.48 17.86
N LYS A 74 -8.57 -14.61 17.91
CA LYS A 74 -7.14 -14.60 18.17
C LYS A 74 -6.40 -14.33 16.87
N VAL A 75 -5.72 -13.18 16.78
CA VAL A 75 -5.01 -12.73 15.59
C VAL A 75 -3.50 -12.81 15.83
N PRO A 76 -2.71 -13.38 14.89
CA PRO A 76 -1.25 -13.37 15.01
C PRO A 76 -0.70 -11.94 15.04
N VAL A 77 0.29 -11.72 15.92
CA VAL A 77 0.97 -10.44 16.06
C VAL A 77 2.22 -10.41 15.18
N VAL A 78 2.34 -9.38 14.37
CA VAL A 78 3.44 -9.17 13.42
C VAL A 78 4.14 -7.87 13.74
N PHE A 79 5.43 -7.96 14.07
CA PHE A 79 6.26 -6.80 14.37
C PHE A 79 6.98 -6.37 13.10
N ILE A 80 6.84 -5.10 12.73
CA ILE A 80 7.62 -4.52 11.63
C ILE A 80 9.07 -4.23 12.08
N ASP A 81 9.25 -4.03 13.38
CA ASP A 81 10.54 -3.73 14.02
C ASP A 81 11.10 -4.92 14.81
N GLY A 82 12.39 -5.19 14.63
CA GLY A 82 13.08 -6.28 15.31
C GLY A 82 13.39 -5.95 16.77
N GLU A 83 13.70 -4.69 17.07
CA GLU A 83 13.97 -4.25 18.44
C GLU A 83 12.71 -4.35 19.31
N ALA A 84 11.57 -3.88 18.79
CA ALA A 84 10.27 -4.08 19.43
C ALA A 84 9.95 -5.57 19.64
N ALA A 85 10.24 -6.43 18.66
CA ALA A 85 10.02 -7.88 18.81
C ALA A 85 10.86 -8.49 19.95
N ASP A 86 12.13 -8.09 20.08
CA ASP A 86 13.01 -8.52 21.17
C ASP A 86 12.53 -8.03 22.55
N GLU A 87 12.01 -6.80 22.64
CA GLU A 87 11.40 -6.27 23.87
C GLU A 87 10.16 -7.07 24.29
N PHE A 88 9.31 -7.44 23.33
CA PHE A 88 8.14 -8.28 23.59
C PHE A 88 8.52 -9.73 23.92
N LEU A 89 9.57 -10.26 23.29
CA LEU A 89 10.09 -11.59 23.56
C LEU A 89 10.52 -11.75 25.02
N ASN A 90 11.17 -10.74 25.61
CA ASN A 90 11.58 -10.79 27.01
C ASN A 90 10.40 -10.98 27.96
N ARG A 91 9.25 -10.35 27.66
CA ARG A 91 8.01 -10.54 28.42
C ARG A 91 7.38 -11.91 28.14
N ALA A 92 7.35 -12.33 26.87
CA ALA A 92 6.83 -13.65 26.50
C ALA A 92 7.59 -14.79 27.21
N ARG A 93 8.90 -14.64 27.41
CA ARG A 93 9.76 -15.62 28.10
C ARG A 93 9.48 -15.78 29.59
N GLU A 94 8.76 -14.86 30.21
CA GLU A 94 8.28 -15.02 31.59
C GLU A 94 7.22 -16.12 31.69
N GLU A 95 6.43 -16.32 30.62
CA GLU A 95 5.39 -17.34 30.52
C GLU A 95 5.87 -18.60 29.79
N ASP A 96 6.65 -18.43 28.71
CA ASP A 96 7.23 -19.50 27.91
C ASP A 96 8.74 -19.27 27.69
N PRO A 97 9.61 -19.87 28.52
CA PRO A 97 11.06 -19.69 28.43
C PRO A 97 11.68 -20.11 27.09
N SER A 98 10.96 -20.91 26.28
CA SER A 98 11.44 -21.36 24.97
C SER A 98 10.99 -20.47 23.81
N ALA A 99 10.18 -19.44 24.08
CA ALA A 99 9.77 -18.50 23.06
C ALA A 99 10.98 -17.87 22.35
N GLU A 100 10.81 -17.62 21.06
CA GLU A 100 11.84 -17.05 20.20
C GLU A 100 11.26 -16.11 19.14
N VAL A 101 12.07 -15.15 18.70
CA VAL A 101 11.75 -14.30 17.56
C VAL A 101 12.13 -15.03 16.27
N ALA A 102 11.20 -15.12 15.33
CA ALA A 102 11.44 -15.60 13.99
C ALA A 102 11.34 -14.45 12.99
N LEU A 103 12.33 -14.37 12.11
CA LEU A 103 12.34 -13.49 10.94
C LEU A 103 11.68 -14.21 9.77
N VAL A 104 10.63 -13.63 9.21
CA VAL A 104 9.90 -14.15 8.05
C VAL A 104 9.67 -13.03 7.04
N ASP A 105 9.38 -13.37 5.78
CA ASP A 105 8.88 -12.40 4.83
C ASP A 105 7.36 -12.25 4.94
N LEU A 106 6.87 -11.03 4.74
CA LEU A 106 5.45 -10.72 4.90
C LEU A 106 4.57 -11.40 3.83
N GLY A 107 5.11 -11.67 2.64
CA GLY A 107 4.37 -12.33 1.56
C GLY A 107 3.96 -13.75 1.93
N THR A 108 4.91 -14.57 2.36
CA THR A 108 4.68 -15.93 2.85
C THR A 108 3.69 -15.92 4.02
N LEU A 109 3.92 -15.05 5.01
CA LEU A 109 3.05 -14.98 6.19
C LEU A 109 1.60 -14.58 5.82
N TYR A 110 1.44 -13.62 4.91
CA TYR A 110 0.15 -13.18 4.40
C TYR A 110 -0.55 -14.31 3.62
N GLN A 111 0.18 -15.01 2.76
CA GLN A 111 -0.36 -16.13 1.99
C GLN A 111 -0.87 -17.25 2.91
N GLU A 112 -0.06 -17.67 3.88
CA GLU A 112 -0.39 -18.77 4.77
C GLU A 112 -1.55 -18.44 5.73
N THR A 113 -1.58 -17.21 6.26
CA THR A 113 -2.52 -16.83 7.31
C THR A 113 -3.82 -16.23 6.77
N VAL A 114 -3.72 -15.34 5.77
CA VAL A 114 -4.87 -14.57 5.30
C VAL A 114 -5.55 -15.25 4.11
N LEU A 115 -4.78 -15.77 3.15
CA LEU A 115 -5.32 -16.35 1.93
C LEU A 115 -5.67 -17.84 2.08
N ASN A 116 -4.76 -18.62 2.64
CA ASN A 116 -4.86 -20.08 2.63
C ASN A 116 -5.51 -20.67 3.89
N SER A 117 -5.69 -19.90 4.96
CA SER A 117 -6.30 -20.42 6.19
C SER A 117 -7.83 -20.50 6.05
N GLU A 118 -8.44 -21.58 6.56
CA GLU A 118 -9.91 -21.75 6.52
C GLU A 118 -10.66 -20.63 7.25
N ALA A 119 -10.00 -20.01 8.23
CA ALA A 119 -10.57 -18.93 9.05
C ALA A 119 -10.25 -17.52 8.51
N GLN A 120 -9.34 -17.39 7.52
CA GLN A 120 -8.89 -16.13 6.92
C GLN A 120 -8.65 -15.04 7.96
N VAL A 121 -7.90 -15.38 9.00
CA VAL A 121 -7.69 -14.53 10.17
C VAL A 121 -6.79 -13.35 9.78
N PRO A 122 -7.15 -12.10 10.10
CA PRO A 122 -6.28 -10.97 9.82
C PRO A 122 -5.02 -11.01 10.70
N LEU A 123 -3.98 -10.35 10.22
CA LEU A 123 -2.75 -10.12 10.98
C LEU A 123 -2.86 -8.80 11.75
N LEU A 124 -2.37 -8.79 12.99
CA LEU A 124 -2.22 -7.56 13.77
C LEU A 124 -0.78 -7.04 13.62
N TYR A 125 -0.62 -5.93 12.91
CA TYR A 125 0.69 -5.32 12.70
C TYR A 125 1.04 -4.32 13.79
N LEU A 126 2.27 -4.41 14.30
CA LEU A 126 2.84 -3.45 15.23
C LEU A 126 3.91 -2.60 14.51
N PRO A 127 3.71 -1.28 14.40
CA PRO A 127 4.59 -0.40 13.65
C PRO A 127 5.94 -0.18 14.35
N ILE A 128 6.90 0.35 13.59
CA ILE A 128 8.11 0.96 14.15
C ILE A 128 7.67 2.21 14.93
N GLY A 129 8.05 2.32 16.21
CA GLY A 129 7.56 3.37 17.11
C GLY A 129 7.84 4.80 16.60
N ASP A 130 9.10 5.08 16.26
CA ASP A 130 9.52 6.39 15.75
C ASP A 130 8.83 6.76 14.43
N GLU A 131 8.50 5.78 13.60
CA GLU A 131 7.82 6.00 12.33
C GLU A 131 6.32 6.25 12.53
N LEU A 132 5.70 5.62 13.53
CA LEU A 132 4.35 5.95 13.95
C LEU A 132 4.27 7.40 14.47
N ASP A 133 5.24 7.82 15.29
CA ASP A 133 5.32 9.19 15.78
C ASP A 133 5.51 10.19 14.63
N ALA A 134 6.35 9.86 13.65
CA ALA A 134 6.52 10.65 12.44
C ALA A 134 5.23 10.75 11.60
N ALA A 135 4.47 9.66 11.50
CA ALA A 135 3.19 9.64 10.82
C ALA A 135 2.14 10.51 11.54
N LEU A 136 2.08 10.47 12.87
CA LEU A 136 1.18 11.29 13.68
C LEU A 136 1.46 12.79 13.55
N GLN A 137 2.70 13.18 13.29
CA GLN A 137 3.04 14.59 12.98
C GLN A 137 2.45 15.05 11.63
N VAL A 138 2.33 14.15 10.66
CA VAL A 138 1.73 14.44 9.34
C VAL A 138 0.21 14.36 9.41
N GLN A 139 -0.31 13.35 10.11
CA GLN A 139 -1.74 13.05 10.25
C GLN A 139 -2.05 12.69 11.72
N PRO A 140 -2.56 13.62 12.54
CA PRO A 140 -2.75 13.43 13.99
C PRO A 140 -3.66 12.26 14.43
N ASN A 141 -4.45 11.70 13.53
CA ASN A 141 -5.35 10.57 13.78
C ASN A 141 -4.91 9.30 13.01
N PHE A 142 -3.63 9.21 12.64
CA PHE A 142 -3.10 8.07 11.92
C PHE A 142 -3.19 6.78 12.75
N GLN A 143 -3.48 5.67 12.08
CA GLN A 143 -3.57 4.33 12.67
C GLN A 143 -2.96 3.31 11.70
N GLY A 144 -2.41 2.22 12.26
CA GLY A 144 -1.79 1.14 11.50
C GLY A 144 -0.29 1.35 11.30
N VAL A 145 0.27 0.63 10.31
CA VAL A 145 1.69 0.72 9.97
C VAL A 145 1.92 1.79 8.92
N PRO A 146 2.73 2.83 9.20
CA PRO A 146 2.95 3.91 8.26
C PRO A 146 3.79 3.50 7.06
N LEU A 147 3.30 3.92 5.90
CA LEU A 147 4.00 3.91 4.61
C LEU A 147 4.08 5.36 4.13
N PHE A 148 5.31 5.84 3.94
CA PHE A 148 5.59 7.18 3.47
C PHE A 148 5.75 7.19 1.95
N ILE A 149 5.09 8.15 1.32
CA ILE A 149 5.09 8.33 -0.14
C ILE A 149 5.20 9.81 -0.47
N ALA A 150 5.78 10.13 -1.63
CA ALA A 150 5.93 11.51 -2.09
C ALA A 150 5.10 11.77 -3.35
N ARG A 151 4.58 12.98 -3.45
CA ARG A 151 3.85 13.48 -4.63
C ARG A 151 4.16 14.94 -4.90
N GLN A 152 3.92 15.37 -6.13
CA GLN A 152 4.05 16.78 -6.53
C GLN A 152 2.77 17.54 -6.18
N GLY A 153 2.87 18.56 -5.34
CA GLY A 153 1.73 19.31 -4.80
C GLY A 153 0.75 18.44 -4.01
N ALA A 154 -0.32 19.06 -3.51
CA ALA A 154 -1.36 18.32 -2.78
C ALA A 154 -2.17 17.37 -3.68
N ASP A 155 -2.33 17.72 -4.97
CA ASP A 155 -3.20 17.04 -5.93
C ASP A 155 -2.47 16.50 -7.18
N GLY A 156 -1.15 16.69 -7.29
CA GLY A 156 -0.39 16.22 -8.45
C GLY A 156 0.09 14.77 -8.34
N PRO A 157 0.85 14.29 -9.35
CA PRO A 157 1.23 12.88 -9.46
C PRO A 157 2.20 12.45 -8.36
N TYR A 158 2.16 11.16 -8.02
CA TYR A 158 3.17 10.58 -7.14
C TYR A 158 4.54 10.52 -7.82
N LEU A 159 5.58 10.66 -7.02
CA LEU A 159 6.95 10.51 -7.48
C LEU A 159 7.22 9.02 -7.71
N THR A 160 7.71 8.68 -8.91
CA THR A 160 8.14 7.33 -9.26
C THR A 160 9.65 7.26 -9.39
N ILE A 161 10.21 6.08 -9.13
CA ILE A 161 11.61 5.77 -9.41
C ILE A 161 11.69 4.93 -10.68
N ASN A 162 12.66 5.26 -11.54
CA ASN A 162 12.93 4.49 -12.75
C ASN A 162 14.19 3.66 -12.54
N GLN A 163 14.06 2.34 -12.63
CA GLN A 163 15.18 1.40 -12.61
C GLN A 163 15.07 0.52 -13.86
N ASP A 164 16.12 0.46 -14.67
CA ASP A 164 16.19 -0.35 -15.90
C ASP A 164 15.01 -0.14 -16.88
N GLY A 165 14.49 1.09 -16.93
CA GLY A 165 13.36 1.46 -17.79
C GLY A 165 11.99 1.09 -17.22
N GLN A 166 11.92 0.55 -16.00
CA GLN A 166 10.68 0.27 -15.30
C GLN A 166 10.44 1.32 -14.21
N ALA A 167 9.33 2.05 -14.35
CA ALA A 167 8.85 2.97 -13.34
C ALA A 167 8.16 2.19 -12.21
N SER A 168 8.48 2.52 -10.96
CA SER A 168 7.78 2.00 -9.79
C SER A 168 7.43 3.13 -8.83
N LEU A 169 6.35 2.94 -8.08
CA LEU A 169 5.85 3.82 -7.05
C LEU A 169 6.45 3.38 -5.71
N PRO A 170 7.48 4.07 -5.18
CA PRO A 170 8.12 3.67 -3.96
C PRO A 170 7.28 4.07 -2.74
N MET A 171 7.09 3.13 -1.83
CA MET A 171 6.47 3.35 -0.52
C MET A 171 7.44 2.86 0.56
N PHE A 172 7.77 3.73 1.50
CA PHE A 172 8.82 3.48 2.49
C PHE A 172 8.23 3.24 3.87
N PHE A 173 8.74 2.24 4.58
CA PHE A 173 8.44 2.07 6.01
C PHE A 173 9.19 3.08 6.89
N SER A 174 10.22 3.75 6.37
CA SER A 174 10.92 4.83 7.05
C SER A 174 10.74 6.19 6.36
N ARG A 175 10.35 7.20 7.14
CA ARG A 175 10.33 8.60 6.70
C ARG A 175 11.73 9.08 6.33
N ASN A 176 12.76 8.66 7.06
CA ASN A 176 14.13 9.08 6.81
C ASN A 176 14.68 8.53 5.49
N ASP A 177 14.32 7.30 5.13
CA ASP A 177 14.67 6.70 3.85
C ASP A 177 14.00 7.46 2.68
N LEU A 178 12.71 7.81 2.81
CA LEU A 178 12.04 8.69 1.84
C LEU A 178 12.74 10.04 1.76
N GLN A 179 13.06 10.68 2.89
CA GLN A 179 13.74 11.97 2.90
C GLN A 179 15.10 11.91 2.18
N THR A 180 15.83 10.81 2.34
CA THR A 180 17.08 10.58 1.63
C THR A 180 16.89 10.51 0.12
N LEU A 181 15.82 9.86 -0.35
CA LEU A 181 15.44 9.87 -1.77
C LEU A 181 15.13 11.30 -2.24
N LEU A 182 14.34 12.05 -1.47
CA LEU A 182 13.92 13.41 -1.81
C LEU A 182 15.11 14.39 -1.89
N ASN A 183 16.08 14.25 -0.99
CA ASN A 183 17.30 15.06 -1.02
C ASN A 183 18.08 14.85 -2.33
N ARG A 184 18.24 13.59 -2.79
CA ARG A 184 18.88 13.29 -4.07
C ARG A 184 18.07 13.78 -5.27
N TYR A 185 16.74 13.69 -5.19
CA TYR A 185 15.86 14.23 -6.22
C TYR A 185 16.03 15.76 -6.35
N GLN A 186 16.13 16.47 -5.22
CA GLN A 186 16.33 17.92 -5.18
C GLN A 186 17.65 18.36 -5.81
N GLU A 187 18.74 17.60 -5.63
CA GLU A 187 20.04 17.89 -6.26
C GLU A 187 19.97 18.00 -7.79
N SER A 188 19.05 17.25 -8.41
CA SER A 188 18.87 17.20 -9.86
C SER A 188 17.63 17.96 -10.37
N ASN A 189 16.66 18.26 -9.50
CA ASN A 189 15.35 18.81 -9.86
C ASN A 189 14.89 19.91 -8.89
N ALA A 190 15.77 20.86 -8.54
CA ALA A 190 15.55 21.83 -7.46
C ALA A 190 14.22 22.61 -7.54
N GLU A 191 13.77 23.01 -8.73
CA GLU A 191 12.48 23.70 -8.92
C GLU A 191 11.30 22.77 -8.62
N ALA A 192 11.29 21.55 -9.19
CA ALA A 192 10.23 20.57 -8.97
C ALA A 192 10.19 20.05 -7.52
N ALA A 193 11.35 19.99 -6.85
CA ALA A 193 11.45 19.54 -5.47
C ALA A 193 10.79 20.47 -4.46
N SER A 194 10.64 21.76 -4.80
CA SER A 194 10.06 22.77 -3.90
C SER A 194 8.56 22.58 -3.62
N ASP A 195 7.88 21.80 -4.46
CA ASP A 195 6.44 21.52 -4.36
C ASP A 195 6.16 20.06 -3.91
N ILE A 196 7.16 19.33 -3.43
CA ILE A 196 6.95 17.95 -3.00
C ILE A 196 6.21 17.92 -1.66
N VAL A 197 5.15 17.11 -1.61
CA VAL A 197 4.39 16.78 -0.41
C VAL A 197 4.64 15.32 -0.03
N VAL A 198 4.95 15.10 1.24
CA VAL A 198 4.99 13.76 1.84
C VAL A 198 3.59 13.42 2.35
N GLN A 199 3.09 12.25 1.95
CA GLN A 199 1.84 11.67 2.40
C GLN A 199 2.14 10.39 3.18
N VAL A 200 1.24 10.06 4.12
CA VAL A 200 1.28 8.81 4.88
C VAL A 200 0.04 7.99 4.55
N LEU A 201 0.26 6.72 4.26
CA LEU A 201 -0.77 5.69 4.08
C LEU A 201 -0.49 4.57 5.08
N SER A 202 -1.49 3.76 5.42
CA SER A 202 -1.27 2.57 6.26
C SER A 202 -1.05 1.32 5.39
N LEU A 203 -0.19 0.40 5.81
CA LEU A 203 -0.04 -0.92 5.20
C LEU A 203 -1.38 -1.66 5.11
N GLU A 204 -2.19 -1.59 6.16
CA GLU A 204 -3.50 -2.24 6.25
C GLU A 204 -4.46 -1.73 5.17
N TRP A 205 -4.53 -0.41 4.99
CA TRP A 205 -5.26 0.20 3.88
C TRP A 205 -4.73 -0.31 2.53
N LEU A 206 -3.41 -0.30 2.32
CA LEU A 206 -2.81 -0.74 1.05
C LEU A 206 -3.20 -2.20 0.74
N LEU A 207 -3.06 -3.11 1.71
CA LEU A 207 -3.44 -4.52 1.57
C LEU A 207 -4.93 -4.67 1.27
N SER A 208 -5.79 -3.99 2.03
CA SER A 208 -7.23 -4.00 1.82
C SER A 208 -7.60 -3.47 0.44
N THR A 209 -6.93 -2.42 -0.04
CA THR A 209 -7.19 -1.84 -1.36
C THR A 209 -6.70 -2.76 -2.47
N MET A 210 -5.50 -3.34 -2.37
CA MET A 210 -5.01 -4.31 -3.37
C MET A 210 -5.94 -5.52 -3.52
N ALA A 211 -6.48 -6.02 -2.41
CA ALA A 211 -7.35 -7.19 -2.39
C ALA A 211 -8.78 -6.92 -2.88
N ASN A 212 -9.28 -5.68 -2.74
CA ASN A 212 -10.71 -5.38 -2.91
C ASN A 212 -11.04 -4.25 -3.90
N SER A 213 -10.03 -3.61 -4.52
CA SER A 213 -10.25 -2.50 -5.45
C SER A 213 -11.05 -2.94 -6.69
N ASP A 214 -11.95 -2.08 -7.13
CA ASP A 214 -12.74 -2.18 -8.35
C ASP A 214 -12.51 -0.98 -9.29
N ASP A 215 -11.47 -0.18 -9.04
CA ASP A 215 -11.06 0.96 -9.88
C ASP A 215 -9.83 0.58 -10.73
N PRO A 216 -9.98 0.45 -12.07
CA PRO A 216 -8.87 0.09 -12.95
C PRO A 216 -7.69 1.08 -12.92
N ALA A 217 -7.95 2.36 -12.66
CA ALA A 217 -6.89 3.37 -12.60
C ALA A 217 -6.08 3.22 -11.30
N LEU A 218 -6.75 2.89 -10.21
CA LEU A 218 -6.12 2.58 -8.93
C LEU A 218 -5.34 1.26 -9.02
N ASP A 219 -5.91 0.22 -9.63
CA ASP A 219 -5.25 -1.08 -9.82
C ASP A 219 -3.94 -0.92 -10.61
N ALA A 220 -3.97 -0.18 -11.71
CA ALA A 220 -2.77 0.12 -12.51
C ALA A 220 -1.69 0.87 -11.70
N GLN A 221 -2.10 1.68 -10.73
CA GLN A 221 -1.17 2.34 -9.81
C GLN A 221 -0.62 1.37 -8.75
N LEU A 222 -1.45 0.49 -8.20
CA LEU A 222 -1.07 -0.53 -7.22
C LEU A 222 -0.08 -1.54 -7.81
N GLU A 223 -0.22 -1.87 -9.10
CA GLU A 223 0.75 -2.69 -9.84
C GLU A 223 2.16 -2.09 -9.82
N GLN A 224 2.30 -0.76 -9.78
CA GLN A 224 3.59 -0.08 -9.75
C GLN A 224 4.19 0.00 -8.35
N VAL A 225 3.42 -0.30 -7.30
CA VAL A 225 3.88 -0.19 -5.91
C VAL A 225 5.08 -1.09 -5.68
N ARG A 226 6.11 -0.51 -5.05
CA ARG A 226 7.26 -1.20 -4.50
C ARG A 226 7.46 -0.76 -3.05
N LEU A 227 7.47 -1.74 -2.16
CA LEU A 227 7.68 -1.52 -0.72
C LEU A 227 9.18 -1.51 -0.41
N PHE A 228 9.59 -0.55 0.42
CA PHE A 228 10.97 -0.37 0.86
C PHE A 228 11.02 -0.51 2.39
N PRO A 229 11.51 -1.65 2.91
CA PRO A 229 11.77 -1.82 4.34
C PRO A 229 12.69 -0.74 4.87
N SER A 230 12.58 -0.42 6.16
CA SER A 230 13.46 0.58 6.76
C SER A 230 14.92 0.10 6.76
N THR A 231 15.84 1.03 6.50
CA THR A 231 17.28 0.78 6.59
C THR A 231 17.66 0.24 7.98
N GLU A 232 17.01 0.73 9.03
CA GLU A 232 17.18 0.31 10.42
C GLU A 232 16.84 -1.18 10.59
N VAL A 233 15.69 -1.64 10.10
CA VAL A 233 15.30 -3.07 10.15
C VAL A 233 16.29 -3.93 9.38
N LEU A 234 16.71 -3.48 8.19
CA LEU A 234 17.72 -4.21 7.41
C LEU A 234 19.07 -4.29 8.13
N ASN A 235 19.46 -3.25 8.87
CA ASN A 235 20.68 -3.24 9.66
C ASN A 235 20.57 -4.16 10.88
N PHE A 236 19.41 -4.17 11.56
CA PHE A 236 19.12 -5.10 12.64
C PHE A 236 19.27 -6.56 12.17
N ILE A 237 18.66 -6.92 11.04
CA ILE A 237 18.79 -8.28 10.49
C ILE A 237 20.26 -8.65 10.24
N ARG A 238 21.04 -7.73 9.64
CA ARG A 238 22.47 -7.95 9.37
C ARG A 238 23.28 -8.13 10.65
N SER A 239 22.96 -7.43 11.74
CA SER A 239 23.68 -7.59 13.00
C SER A 239 23.40 -8.92 13.70
N GLN A 240 22.29 -9.59 13.37
CA GLN A 240 21.92 -10.89 13.95
C GLN A 240 22.50 -12.10 13.20
N GLN A 241 23.02 -11.91 11.98
CA GLN A 241 23.63 -12.99 11.21
C GLN A 241 25.07 -13.26 11.70
N PRO A 242 25.42 -14.49 12.11
CA PRO A 242 26.79 -14.84 12.44
C PRO A 242 27.68 -14.77 11.17
N GLU A 243 28.91 -14.24 11.32
CA GLU A 243 29.92 -14.21 10.25
C GLU A 243 30.27 -15.59 9.67
#